data_AF-A0AA43EY57-F1
#
_entry.id   AF-A0AA43EY57-F1
#
_cell.length_a   1.000
_cell.length_b   1.000
_cell.length_c   1.000
_cell.angle_alpha   90.00
_cell.angle_beta   90.00
_cell.angle_gamma   90.00
#
_symmetry.space_group_name_H-M   'P 1'
#
loop_
_entity.id
_entity.type
_entity.pdbx_description
1 polymer ?
#
loop_
_entity_poly.entity_id
_entity_poly.type
_entity_poly.pdbx_seq_one_letter_code
_entity_poly.pdbx_strand_id
1 'polypeptide(L)'
;MVWDPKDPWGKKPDPLEEVLKQAQSQLKDILPPGGLKSLLPSGGAWNLIIAALVIFLVWQSVFIIAPDEEGVVKRFGVPVRAVEPGPHFKIPLIESVLQPKVAKLFRVEVGFRTNQQGRQQMVPQEALMLTGDMNILAIEFIVQYKIKEAREYLFNVADIHETIGKAAEASMREVVGKSKIDEALTTGKAVIQQDTLTLLQTILDQYHAGVQIAAVQLQDVDPPEAVAAAFKDVTNAKEDREKLINQAQGYRNDIIPRAK
;
A
#
# COMPACT_ATOMS: atom_id res chain seq x y z
N MET A 1 18.72 -64.72 70.79
CA MET A 1 19.51 -63.49 70.54
C MET A 1 20.01 -63.56 69.11
N VAL A 2 19.36 -62.85 68.20
CA VAL A 2 19.76 -62.77 66.78
C VAL A 2 20.32 -61.36 66.57
N TRP A 3 21.52 -61.29 66.05
CA TRP A 3 22.27 -60.06 65.78
C TRP A 3 21.80 -59.46 64.45
N ASP A 4 21.53 -58.15 64.43
CA ASP A 4 21.12 -57.37 63.25
C ASP A 4 22.22 -56.33 62.94
N PRO A 5 22.90 -56.39 61.78
CA PRO A 5 23.90 -55.39 61.41
C PRO A 5 23.22 -54.15 60.85
N LYS A 6 23.05 -53.11 61.67
CA LYS A 6 22.82 -51.77 61.15
C LYS A 6 24.11 -51.19 60.60
N ASP A 7 24.15 -51.15 59.28
CA ASP A 7 25.17 -50.52 58.45
C ASP A 7 25.26 -49.00 58.78
N PRO A 8 26.42 -48.46 59.22
CA PRO A 8 26.52 -47.07 59.68
C PRO A 8 26.67 -46.04 58.54
N TRP A 9 26.50 -46.43 57.27
CA TRP A 9 26.73 -45.57 56.09
C TRP A 9 25.52 -45.46 55.14
N GLY A 10 24.30 -45.52 55.69
CA GLY A 10 23.09 -45.22 54.94
C GLY A 10 22.98 -43.73 54.60
N LYS A 11 23.12 -43.37 53.32
CA LYS A 11 22.91 -42.01 52.80
C LYS A 11 21.53 -41.49 53.24
N LYS A 12 21.51 -40.35 53.94
CA LYS A 12 20.26 -39.61 54.21
C LYS A 12 19.64 -39.25 52.85
N PRO A 13 18.33 -39.46 52.64
CA PRO A 13 17.67 -39.00 51.41
C PRO A 13 17.81 -37.48 51.34
N ASP A 14 18.16 -36.97 50.16
CA ASP A 14 18.42 -35.55 49.94
C ASP A 14 17.13 -34.76 50.21
N PRO A 15 17.16 -33.71 51.06
CA PRO A 15 15.96 -32.93 51.41
C PRO A 15 15.33 -32.25 50.18
N LEU A 16 16.10 -32.04 49.12
CA LEU A 16 15.62 -31.52 47.84
C LEU A 16 14.69 -32.51 47.11
N GLU A 17 14.93 -33.82 47.27
CA GLU A 17 14.11 -34.86 46.66
C GLU A 17 12.74 -34.96 47.33
N GLU A 18 12.70 -34.69 48.63
CA GLU A 18 11.48 -34.67 49.43
C GLU A 18 10.62 -33.44 49.10
N VAL A 19 11.25 -32.27 48.92
CA VAL A 19 10.58 -31.05 48.45
C VAL A 19 10.04 -31.20 47.02
N LEU A 20 10.79 -31.88 46.14
CA LEU A 20 10.34 -32.21 44.77
C LEU A 20 9.12 -33.14 44.78
N LYS A 21 9.12 -34.17 45.63
CA LYS A 21 7.99 -35.11 45.78
C LYS A 21 6.76 -34.43 46.40
N GLN A 22 6.97 -33.49 47.32
CA GLN A 22 5.89 -32.72 47.93
C GLN A 22 5.27 -31.72 46.94
N ALA A 23 6.09 -31.07 46.12
CA ALA A 23 5.60 -30.20 45.04
C ALA A 23 4.83 -31.01 43.97
N GLN A 24 5.32 -32.20 43.61
CA GLN A 24 4.68 -33.06 42.63
C GLN A 24 3.33 -33.62 43.12
N SER A 25 3.20 -33.92 44.41
CA SER A 25 1.94 -34.40 45.00
C SER A 25 0.92 -33.27 45.12
N GLN A 26 1.33 -32.06 45.51
CA GLN A 26 0.43 -30.90 45.54
C GLN A 26 -0.05 -30.51 44.12
N LEU A 27 0.80 -30.63 43.10
CA LEU A 27 0.38 -30.37 41.71
C LEU A 27 -0.65 -31.40 41.22
N LYS A 28 -0.60 -32.62 41.74
CA LYS A 28 -1.49 -33.72 41.38
C LYS A 28 -2.89 -33.56 42.00
N ASP A 29 -3.01 -32.88 43.13
CA ASP A 29 -4.28 -32.65 43.81
C ASP A 29 -5.06 -31.44 43.26
N ILE A 30 -4.39 -30.52 42.57
CA ILE A 30 -5.01 -29.34 41.93
C ILE A 30 -5.61 -29.69 40.55
N LEU A 31 -5.19 -30.81 39.94
CA LEU A 31 -5.83 -31.35 38.73
C LEU A 31 -6.76 -32.52 39.08
N PRO A 32 -8.07 -32.45 38.81
CA PRO A 32 -8.98 -33.56 39.09
C PRO A 32 -8.56 -34.84 38.35
N PRO A 33 -8.57 -36.02 39.02
CA PRO A 33 -8.09 -37.28 38.45
C PRO A 33 -9.17 -37.87 37.54
N GLY A 34 -9.43 -37.25 36.40
CA GLY A 34 -10.45 -37.76 35.47
C GLY A 34 -10.78 -36.87 34.27
N GLY A 35 -10.51 -35.57 34.32
CA GLY A 35 -10.97 -34.64 33.28
C GLY A 35 -10.15 -34.64 31.99
N LEU A 36 -8.87 -35.03 32.03
CA LEU A 36 -8.00 -35.08 30.85
C LEU A 36 -7.76 -36.49 30.30
N LYS A 37 -7.92 -37.54 31.14
CA LYS A 37 -7.58 -38.92 30.76
C LYS A 37 -8.67 -39.65 29.97
N SER A 38 -9.94 -39.26 30.05
CA SER A 38 -11.02 -39.93 29.31
C SER A 38 -11.18 -39.44 27.86
N LEU A 39 -10.43 -38.42 27.47
CA LEU A 39 -10.40 -37.86 26.10
C LEU A 39 -9.13 -38.26 25.33
N LEU A 40 -8.22 -39.02 25.93
CA LEU A 40 -6.94 -39.41 25.36
C LEU A 40 -6.82 -40.95 25.28
N PRO A 41 -6.72 -41.55 24.08
CA PRO A 41 -6.52 -42.99 23.95
C PRO A 41 -5.16 -43.43 24.51
N SER A 42 -5.11 -44.66 25.02
CA SER A 42 -3.97 -45.24 25.76
C SER A 42 -2.77 -45.60 24.87
N GLY A 43 -2.10 -44.59 24.30
CA GLY A 43 -0.84 -44.75 23.57
C GLY A 43 0.08 -43.55 23.82
N GLY A 44 1.12 -43.72 24.63
CA GLY A 44 2.03 -42.63 25.03
C GLY A 44 2.65 -41.86 23.84
N ALA A 45 2.99 -42.55 22.75
CA ALA A 45 3.48 -41.93 21.52
C ALA A 45 2.39 -41.15 20.76
N TRP A 46 1.15 -41.65 20.75
CA TRP A 46 0.01 -40.99 20.12
C TRP A 46 -0.35 -39.67 20.84
N ASN A 47 -0.22 -39.66 22.17
CA ASN A 47 -0.42 -38.46 22.98
C ASN A 47 0.65 -37.40 22.73
N LEU A 48 1.90 -37.79 22.48
CA LEU A 48 2.97 -36.85 22.09
C LEU A 48 2.71 -36.24 20.70
N ILE A 49 2.21 -37.04 19.75
CA ILE A 49 1.85 -36.57 18.41
C ILE A 49 0.68 -35.58 18.49
N ILE A 50 -0.36 -35.90 19.26
CA ILE A 50 -1.50 -34.99 19.47
C ILE A 50 -1.05 -33.70 20.17
N ALA A 51 -0.22 -33.80 21.21
CA ALA A 51 0.31 -32.63 21.90
C ALA A 51 1.14 -31.74 20.96
N ALA A 52 2.02 -32.34 20.14
CA ALA A 52 2.81 -31.63 19.14
C ALA A 52 1.92 -30.96 18.08
N LEU A 53 0.86 -31.64 17.62
CA LEU A 53 -0.12 -31.10 16.68
C LEU A 53 -0.87 -29.90 17.26
N VAL A 54 -1.32 -29.98 18.52
CA VAL A 54 -2.02 -28.89 19.19
C VAL A 54 -1.10 -27.68 19.37
N ILE A 55 0.14 -27.89 19.82
CA ILE A 55 1.14 -26.81 19.94
C ILE A 55 1.40 -26.17 18.58
N PHE A 56 1.53 -26.98 17.53
CA PHE A 56 1.71 -26.49 16.16
C PHE A 56 0.51 -25.64 15.70
N LEU A 57 -0.73 -26.08 15.94
CA LEU A 57 -1.94 -25.34 15.59
C LEU A 57 -2.06 -24.02 16.37
N VAL A 58 -1.75 -24.02 17.67
CA VAL A 58 -1.77 -22.80 18.49
C VAL A 58 -0.69 -21.82 18.01
N TRP A 59 0.50 -22.30 17.68
CA TRP A 59 1.56 -21.43 17.15
C TRP A 59 1.16 -20.83 15.79
N GLN A 60 0.52 -21.60 14.92
CA GLN A 60 0.00 -21.09 13.62
C GLN A 60 -1.23 -20.19 13.76
N SER A 61 -1.90 -20.20 14.91
CA SER A 61 -3.10 -19.40 15.19
C SER A 61 -2.78 -17.95 15.53
N VAL A 62 -1.58 -17.66 16.06
CA VAL A 62 -1.19 -16.29 16.44
C VAL A 62 -0.61 -15.56 15.23
N PHE A 63 -1.06 -14.33 15.01
CA PHE A 63 -0.44 -13.41 14.04
C PHE A 63 -0.46 -11.98 14.58
N ILE A 64 0.42 -11.14 14.04
CA ILE A 64 0.58 -9.75 14.45
C ILE A 64 0.34 -8.88 13.22
N ILE A 65 -0.43 -7.81 13.39
CA ILE A 65 -0.65 -6.78 12.36
C ILE A 65 0.21 -5.58 12.73
N ALA A 66 0.99 -5.08 11.77
CA ALA A 66 1.84 -3.91 11.97
C ALA A 66 0.99 -2.62 12.04
N PRO A 67 1.50 -1.54 12.67
CA PRO A 67 0.77 -0.27 12.75
C PRO A 67 0.47 0.39 11.39
N ASP A 68 1.22 0.05 10.34
CA ASP A 68 1.03 0.54 8.97
C ASP A 68 0.08 -0.34 8.13
N GLU A 69 -0.43 -1.43 8.71
CA GLU A 69 -1.27 -2.44 8.07
C GLU A 69 -2.65 -2.52 8.73
N GLU A 70 -3.65 -2.89 7.93
CA GLU A 70 -4.98 -3.26 8.43
C GLU A 70 -5.25 -4.72 8.07
N GLY A 71 -5.67 -5.53 9.04
CA GLY A 71 -5.90 -6.95 8.82
C GLY A 71 -7.33 -7.21 8.38
N VAL A 72 -7.52 -7.91 7.26
CA VAL A 72 -8.84 -8.41 6.85
C VAL A 72 -8.85 -9.93 6.88
N VAL A 73 -9.67 -10.49 7.77
CA VAL A 73 -9.80 -11.93 7.96
C VAL A 73 -10.92 -12.46 7.07
N LYS A 74 -10.55 -13.39 6.19
CA LYS A 74 -11.48 -14.18 5.38
C LYS A 74 -11.74 -15.50 6.07
N ARG A 75 -12.98 -15.97 6.01
CA ARG A 75 -13.38 -17.32 6.40
C ARG A 75 -13.99 -18.00 5.19
N PHE A 76 -13.40 -19.12 4.75
CA PHE A 76 -13.82 -19.79 3.50
C PHE A 76 -13.91 -18.84 2.29
N GLY A 77 -13.02 -17.85 2.23
CA GLY A 77 -12.98 -16.85 1.14
C GLY A 77 -13.85 -15.61 1.34
N VAL A 78 -14.80 -15.61 2.28
CA VAL A 78 -15.69 -14.46 2.56
C VAL A 78 -15.07 -13.57 3.65
N PRO A 79 -15.01 -12.23 3.49
CA PRO A 79 -14.55 -11.33 4.54
C PRO A 79 -15.51 -11.34 5.74
N VAL A 80 -14.99 -11.62 6.94
CA VAL A 80 -15.80 -11.69 8.17
C VAL A 80 -15.52 -10.52 9.10
N ARG A 81 -14.24 -10.19 9.31
CA ARG A 81 -13.84 -9.13 10.25
C ARG A 81 -12.63 -8.35 9.74
N ALA A 82 -12.67 -7.04 9.96
CA ALA A 82 -11.50 -6.17 9.91
C ALA A 82 -10.85 -6.16 11.31
N VAL A 83 -9.54 -6.02 11.35
CA VAL A 83 -8.71 -6.21 12.53
C VAL A 83 -7.70 -5.09 12.59
N GLU A 84 -7.66 -4.41 13.74
CA GLU A 84 -6.78 -3.29 14.02
C GLU A 84 -5.32 -3.75 14.28
N PRO A 85 -4.34 -2.84 14.29
CA PRO A 85 -2.97 -3.18 14.62
C PRO A 85 -2.81 -3.85 15.99
N GLY A 86 -2.01 -4.92 16.06
CA GLY A 86 -1.77 -5.67 17.29
C GLY A 86 -1.81 -7.20 17.13
N PRO A 87 -1.64 -7.94 18.25
CA PRO A 87 -1.66 -9.40 18.26
C PRO A 87 -3.09 -9.94 18.18
N HIS A 88 -3.33 -10.84 17.24
CA HIS A 88 -4.64 -11.42 16.98
C HIS A 88 -4.55 -12.93 16.77
N PHE A 89 -5.70 -13.58 16.94
CA PHE A 89 -5.85 -15.02 16.75
C PHE A 89 -6.70 -15.30 15.50
N LYS A 90 -6.25 -16.28 14.72
CA LYS A 90 -6.98 -16.87 13.59
C LYS A 90 -7.19 -18.35 13.80
N ILE A 91 -8.28 -18.88 13.28
CA ILE A 91 -8.48 -20.33 13.25
C ILE A 91 -7.66 -20.90 12.10
N PRO A 92 -6.60 -21.70 12.36
CA PRO A 92 -5.75 -22.24 11.30
C PRO A 92 -6.58 -23.12 10.34
N LEU A 93 -6.18 -23.18 9.07
CA LEU A 93 -6.82 -23.86 7.92
C LEU A 93 -8.13 -23.23 7.40
N ILE A 94 -8.97 -22.63 8.25
CA ILE A 94 -10.28 -22.10 7.85
C ILE A 94 -10.23 -20.59 7.56
N GLU A 95 -9.41 -19.86 8.33
CA GLU A 95 -9.28 -18.41 8.21
C GLU A 95 -7.98 -18.04 7.48
N SER A 96 -8.07 -17.14 6.50
CA SER A 96 -6.92 -16.50 5.86
C SER A 96 -6.92 -15.01 6.17
N VAL A 97 -5.74 -14.42 6.29
CA VAL A 97 -5.56 -13.02 6.69
C VAL A 97 -4.85 -12.30 5.56
N LEU A 98 -5.44 -11.20 5.10
CA LEU A 98 -4.77 -10.24 4.21
C LEU A 98 -4.38 -9.01 5.03
N GLN A 99 -3.18 -8.49 4.75
CA GLN A 99 -2.60 -7.36 5.48
C GLN A 99 -2.18 -6.27 4.48
N PRO A 100 -3.14 -5.56 3.86
CA PRO A 100 -2.82 -4.38 3.05
C PRO A 100 -2.14 -3.30 3.89
N LYS A 101 -1.12 -2.67 3.31
CA LYS A 101 -0.38 -1.55 3.90
C LYS A 101 -1.16 -0.26 3.72
N VAL A 102 -2.02 0.08 4.67
CA VAL A 102 -2.92 1.24 4.59
C VAL A 102 -2.19 2.58 4.72
N ALA A 103 -1.10 2.65 5.49
CA ALA A 103 -0.35 3.89 5.68
C ALA A 103 0.64 4.19 4.53
N LYS A 104 0.86 3.24 3.61
CA LYS A 104 1.79 3.41 2.50
C LYS A 104 1.15 4.21 1.36
N LEU A 105 1.90 5.18 0.83
CA LEU A 105 1.56 5.82 -0.44
C LEU A 105 2.03 4.96 -1.60
N PHE A 106 1.07 4.53 -2.41
CA PHE A 106 1.29 3.82 -3.65
C PHE A 106 1.35 4.82 -4.81
N ARG A 107 2.07 4.44 -5.87
CA ARG A 107 2.24 5.26 -7.07
C ARG A 107 1.79 4.44 -8.28
N VAL A 108 0.97 5.06 -9.13
CA VAL A 108 0.58 4.55 -10.44
C VAL A 108 1.12 5.51 -11.49
N GLU A 109 1.92 4.98 -12.40
CA GLU A 109 2.46 5.71 -13.55
C GLU A 109 1.47 5.61 -14.71
N VAL A 110 1.14 6.73 -15.34
CA VAL A 110 0.24 6.80 -16.51
C VAL A 110 0.92 7.62 -17.60
N GLY A 111 0.92 7.10 -18.83
CA GLY A 111 1.62 7.73 -19.96
C GLY A 111 3.08 7.29 -20.13
N PHE A 112 3.67 6.66 -19.12
CA PHE A 112 5.02 6.11 -19.18
C PHE A 112 5.16 4.90 -18.28
N ARG A 113 6.26 4.15 -18.46
CA ARG A 113 6.67 3.08 -17.56
C ARG A 113 8.15 3.21 -17.23
N THR A 114 8.47 3.13 -15.95
CA THR A 114 9.86 3.07 -15.48
C THR A 114 10.35 1.62 -15.44
N ASN A 115 11.37 1.30 -16.24
CA ASN A 115 11.98 -0.04 -16.22
C ASN A 115 12.94 -0.19 -15.01
N GLN A 116 13.36 -1.42 -14.70
CA GLN A 116 14.27 -1.73 -13.57
C GLN A 116 15.62 -1.00 -13.62
N GLN A 117 16.03 -0.54 -14.81
CA GLN A 117 17.23 0.28 -15.02
C GLN A 117 17.00 1.78 -14.79
N GLY A 118 15.81 2.18 -14.34
CA GLY A 118 15.43 3.58 -14.15
C GLY A 118 15.16 4.34 -15.44
N ARG A 119 15.13 3.66 -16.60
CA ARG A 119 14.78 4.27 -17.88
C ARG A 119 13.27 4.39 -17.99
N GLN A 120 12.79 5.59 -18.25
CA GLN A 120 11.40 5.88 -18.55
C GLN A 120 11.15 5.66 -20.03
N GLN A 121 10.09 4.91 -20.33
CA GLN A 121 9.60 4.70 -21.69
C GLN A 121 8.18 5.22 -21.77
N MET A 122 7.96 6.23 -22.62
CA MET A 122 6.63 6.73 -22.91
C MET A 122 5.75 5.64 -23.53
N VAL A 123 4.49 5.60 -23.12
CA VAL A 123 3.42 4.74 -23.64
C VAL A 123 2.44 5.64 -24.41
N PRO A 124 2.60 5.77 -25.75
CA PRO A 124 1.87 6.77 -26.52
C PRO A 124 0.34 6.65 -26.43
N GLN A 125 -0.19 5.44 -26.25
CA GLN A 125 -1.63 5.20 -26.13
C GLN A 125 -2.24 5.84 -24.88
N GLU A 126 -1.45 5.97 -23.82
CA GLU A 126 -1.88 6.59 -22.56
C GLU A 126 -1.53 8.08 -22.51
N ALA A 127 -0.36 8.44 -23.05
CA ALA A 127 0.18 9.80 -22.94
C ALA A 127 -0.45 10.80 -23.91
N LEU A 128 -0.80 10.38 -25.13
CA LEU A 128 -1.27 11.31 -26.16
C LEU A 128 -2.73 11.71 -25.92
N MET A 129 -2.96 13.01 -25.74
CA MET A 129 -4.27 13.59 -25.45
C MET A 129 -4.55 14.81 -26.35
N LEU A 130 -5.82 14.99 -26.70
CA LEU A 130 -6.30 16.14 -27.45
C LEU A 130 -6.83 17.20 -26.47
N THR A 131 -6.33 18.42 -26.61
CA THR A 131 -6.78 19.60 -25.87
C THR A 131 -8.02 20.22 -26.50
N GLY A 132 -8.70 21.10 -25.77
CA GLY A 132 -9.95 21.73 -26.21
C GLY A 132 -9.80 22.64 -27.44
N ASP A 133 -8.59 23.11 -27.73
CA ASP A 133 -8.24 23.89 -28.92
C ASP A 133 -7.64 23.03 -30.05
N MET A 134 -7.87 21.72 -30.01
CA MET A 134 -7.50 20.73 -31.03
C MET A 134 -5.98 20.51 -31.20
N ASN A 135 -5.18 20.82 -30.18
CA ASN A 135 -3.77 20.45 -30.17
C ASN A 135 -3.54 19.10 -29.47
N ILE A 136 -2.55 18.35 -29.95
CA ILE A 136 -2.14 17.08 -29.33
C ILE A 136 -0.99 17.37 -28.37
N LEU A 137 -1.06 16.82 -27.16
CA LEU A 137 0.00 16.84 -26.15
C LEU A 137 0.32 15.42 -25.70
N ALA A 138 1.59 15.16 -25.42
CA ALA A 138 2.05 14.01 -24.66
C ALA A 138 2.09 14.41 -23.18
N ILE A 139 1.29 13.73 -22.37
CA ILE A 139 1.13 14.01 -20.94
C ILE A 139 1.53 12.77 -20.14
N GLU A 140 2.56 12.93 -19.33
CA GLU A 140 3.04 11.90 -18.40
C GLU A 140 2.75 12.34 -16.97
N PHE A 141 2.15 11.46 -16.17
CA PHE A 141 1.76 11.81 -14.82
C PHE A 141 1.73 10.62 -13.87
N ILE A 142 1.85 10.92 -12.58
CA ILE A 142 1.79 9.96 -11.49
C ILE A 142 0.55 10.24 -10.64
N VAL A 143 -0.19 9.18 -10.34
CA VAL A 143 -1.22 9.20 -9.30
C VAL A 143 -0.66 8.59 -8.04
N GLN A 144 -0.74 9.34 -6.95
CA GLN A 144 -0.40 8.87 -5.61
C GLN A 144 -1.68 8.60 -4.84
N TYR A 145 -1.81 7.40 -4.29
CA TYR A 145 -2.98 7.01 -3.51
C TYR A 145 -2.59 6.27 -2.24
N LYS A 146 -3.49 6.27 -1.27
CA LYS A 146 -3.44 5.44 -0.06
C LYS A 146 -4.72 4.64 0.07
N ILE A 147 -4.67 3.56 0.82
CA ILE A 147 -5.85 2.75 1.09
C ILE A 147 -6.64 3.45 2.21
N LYS A 148 -7.93 3.69 1.96
CA LYS A 148 -8.85 4.31 2.91
C LYS A 148 -9.62 3.25 3.70
N GLU A 149 -10.09 2.22 3.02
CA GLU A 149 -10.87 1.13 3.62
C GLU A 149 -10.39 -0.20 3.01
N ALA A 150 -9.86 -1.08 3.87
CA ALA A 150 -9.16 -2.29 3.42
C ALA A 150 -10.09 -3.35 2.82
N ARG A 151 -11.38 -3.39 3.20
CA ARG A 151 -12.32 -4.37 2.68
C ARG A 151 -12.67 -4.04 1.23
N GLU A 152 -13.15 -2.83 0.98
CA GLU A 152 -13.47 -2.31 -0.35
C GLU A 152 -12.28 -2.48 -1.30
N TYR A 153 -11.08 -2.08 -0.87
CA TYR A 153 -9.84 -2.22 -1.64
C TYR A 153 -9.53 -3.66 -2.06
N LEU A 154 -9.82 -4.66 -1.22
CA LEU A 154 -9.46 -6.06 -1.45
C LEU A 154 -10.52 -6.86 -2.20
N PHE A 155 -11.77 -6.41 -2.23
CA PHE A 155 -12.89 -7.25 -2.69
C PHE A 155 -13.80 -6.61 -3.73
N ASN A 156 -13.89 -5.29 -3.81
CA ASN A 156 -14.82 -4.64 -4.75
C ASN A 156 -14.25 -4.54 -6.16
N VAL A 157 -12.93 -4.38 -6.29
CA VAL A 157 -12.23 -4.24 -7.57
C VAL A 157 -11.18 -5.35 -7.70
N ALA A 158 -11.16 -6.03 -8.85
CA ALA A 158 -10.25 -7.16 -9.07
C ALA A 158 -8.78 -6.73 -9.21
N ASP A 159 -8.48 -5.83 -10.16
CA ASP A 159 -7.16 -5.22 -10.30
C ASP A 159 -7.27 -3.72 -10.03
N ILE A 160 -7.04 -3.35 -8.78
CA ILE A 160 -7.14 -1.95 -8.34
C ILE A 160 -6.06 -1.08 -8.98
N HIS A 161 -4.87 -1.61 -9.24
CA HIS A 161 -3.77 -0.84 -9.80
C HIS A 161 -4.06 -0.47 -11.25
N GLU A 162 -4.51 -1.44 -12.06
CA GLU A 162 -4.95 -1.19 -13.44
C GLU A 162 -6.18 -0.28 -13.48
N THR A 163 -7.16 -0.53 -12.60
CA THR A 163 -8.41 0.26 -12.55
C THR A 163 -8.13 1.73 -12.23
N ILE A 164 -7.26 2.02 -11.26
CA ILE A 164 -6.84 3.39 -10.95
C ILE A 164 -6.13 4.00 -12.16
N GLY A 165 -5.21 3.26 -12.80
CA GLY A 165 -4.51 3.73 -14.00
C GLY A 165 -5.47 4.12 -15.13
N LYS A 166 -6.48 3.28 -15.42
CA LYS A 166 -7.48 3.54 -16.46
C LYS A 166 -8.45 4.66 -16.11
N ALA A 167 -8.91 4.71 -14.86
CA ALA A 167 -9.74 5.81 -14.37
C ALA A 167 -8.97 7.14 -14.40
N ALA A 168 -7.68 7.12 -14.08
CA ALA A 168 -6.82 8.29 -14.12
C ALA A 168 -6.55 8.76 -15.56
N GLU A 169 -6.27 7.85 -16.48
CA GLU A 169 -6.14 8.12 -17.92
C GLU A 169 -7.41 8.82 -18.44
N ALA A 170 -8.59 8.28 -18.12
CA ALA A 170 -9.87 8.85 -18.54
C ALA A 170 -10.13 10.23 -17.92
N SER A 171 -9.87 10.38 -16.61
CA SER A 171 -10.07 11.64 -15.90
C SER A 171 -9.18 12.75 -16.44
N MET A 172 -7.89 12.44 -16.65
CA MET A 172 -6.93 13.40 -17.21
C MET A 172 -7.34 13.79 -18.63
N ARG A 173 -7.73 12.82 -19.47
CA ARG A 173 -8.17 13.09 -20.84
C ARG A 173 -9.42 13.98 -20.89
N GLU A 174 -10.35 13.82 -19.95
CA GLU A 174 -11.53 14.70 -19.85
C GLU A 174 -11.15 16.13 -19.45
N VAL A 175 -10.29 16.30 -18.46
CA VAL A 175 -9.88 17.63 -17.97
C VAL A 175 -9.03 18.36 -19.01
N VAL A 176 -8.07 17.67 -19.62
CA VAL A 176 -7.23 18.22 -20.70
C VAL A 176 -8.06 18.57 -21.93
N GLY A 177 -9.06 17.75 -22.28
CA GLY A 177 -9.98 18.03 -23.38
C GLY A 177 -10.82 19.29 -23.20
N LYS A 178 -10.94 19.82 -21.97
CA LYS A 178 -11.60 21.10 -21.66
C LYS A 178 -10.63 22.27 -21.57
N SER A 179 -9.33 22.00 -21.54
CA SER A 179 -8.26 22.98 -21.34
C SER A 179 -7.60 23.38 -22.65
N LYS A 180 -7.02 24.59 -22.71
CA LYS A 180 -6.21 25.03 -23.85
C LYS A 180 -4.77 24.55 -23.73
N ILE A 181 -4.04 24.49 -24.86
CA ILE A 181 -2.63 24.07 -24.86
C ILE A 181 -1.74 24.94 -23.96
N ASP A 182 -1.91 26.26 -24.02
CA ASP A 182 -1.09 27.20 -23.25
C ASP A 182 -1.27 27.01 -21.73
N GLU A 183 -2.51 26.72 -21.30
CA GLU A 183 -2.84 26.45 -19.90
C GLU A 183 -2.22 25.14 -19.43
N ALA A 184 -2.26 24.10 -20.26
CA ALA A 184 -1.64 22.81 -19.97
C ALA A 184 -0.10 22.88 -19.88
N LEU A 185 0.53 23.77 -20.64
CA LEU A 185 1.99 23.95 -20.65
C LEU A 185 2.51 24.88 -19.55
N THR A 186 1.69 25.81 -19.04
CA THR A 186 2.14 26.89 -18.15
C THR A 186 1.46 26.86 -16.78
N THR A 187 0.60 27.84 -16.46
CA THR A 187 0.01 28.08 -15.14
C THR A 187 -1.18 27.18 -14.84
N GLY A 188 -1.80 26.58 -15.85
CA GLY A 188 -2.98 25.72 -15.71
C GLY A 188 -2.66 24.32 -15.17
N LYS A 189 -1.39 23.91 -15.09
CA LYS A 189 -0.98 22.59 -14.59
C LYS A 189 -1.55 22.27 -13.21
N ALA A 190 -1.52 23.23 -12.28
CA ALA A 190 -2.04 23.02 -10.93
C ALA A 190 -3.56 22.82 -10.92
N VAL A 191 -4.28 23.55 -11.78
CA VAL A 191 -5.74 23.43 -11.93
C VAL A 191 -6.08 22.07 -12.53
N ILE A 192 -5.39 21.67 -13.60
CA ILE A 192 -5.58 20.36 -14.24
C ILE A 192 -5.33 19.22 -13.25
N GLN A 193 -4.27 19.29 -12.44
CA GLN A 193 -3.97 18.30 -11.40
C GLN A 193 -5.09 18.21 -10.37
N GLN A 194 -5.59 19.35 -9.88
CA GLN A 194 -6.64 19.40 -8.87
C GLN A 194 -8.00 18.92 -9.40
N ASP A 195 -8.37 19.33 -10.60
CA ASP A 195 -9.60 18.92 -11.27
C ASP A 195 -9.57 17.42 -11.57
N THR A 196 -8.43 16.92 -12.06
CA THR A 196 -8.22 15.49 -12.31
C THR A 196 -8.30 14.69 -11.01
N LEU A 197 -7.69 15.16 -9.93
CA LEU A 197 -7.77 14.51 -8.61
C LEU A 197 -9.23 14.41 -8.15
N THR A 198 -9.99 15.49 -8.27
CA THR A 198 -11.39 15.56 -7.83
C THR A 198 -12.27 14.62 -8.65
N LEU A 199 -12.11 14.61 -9.98
CA LEU A 199 -12.83 13.73 -10.88
C LEU A 199 -12.46 12.26 -10.64
N LEU A 200 -11.17 11.95 -10.53
CA LEU A 200 -10.67 10.60 -10.27
C LEU A 200 -11.19 10.05 -8.94
N GLN A 201 -11.16 10.85 -7.87
CA GLN A 201 -11.72 10.44 -6.59
C GLN A 201 -13.22 10.14 -6.71
N THR A 202 -13.98 10.97 -7.44
CA THR A 202 -15.41 10.75 -7.68
C THR A 202 -15.68 9.42 -8.38
N ILE A 203 -14.90 9.08 -9.41
CA ILE A 203 -15.01 7.81 -10.14
C ILE A 203 -14.67 6.61 -9.23
N LEU A 204 -13.58 6.71 -8.45
CA LEU A 204 -13.16 5.62 -7.56
C LEU A 204 -14.11 5.41 -6.38
N ASP A 205 -14.75 6.49 -5.89
CA ASP A 205 -15.80 6.42 -4.89
C ASP A 205 -17.06 5.73 -5.44
N GLN A 206 -17.42 5.98 -6.71
CA GLN A 206 -18.53 5.27 -7.38
C GLN A 206 -18.24 3.78 -7.55
N TYR A 207 -16.98 3.39 -7.78
CA TYR A 207 -16.58 1.99 -7.83
C TYR A 207 -16.43 1.34 -6.46
N HIS A 208 -16.60 2.11 -5.37
CA HIS A 208 -16.33 1.66 -4.02
C HIS A 208 -14.95 1.01 -3.92
N ALA A 209 -13.94 1.66 -4.47
CA ALA A 209 -12.60 1.11 -4.60
C ALA A 209 -11.79 1.12 -3.29
N GLY A 210 -12.31 1.72 -2.21
CA GLY A 210 -11.63 1.77 -0.90
C GLY A 210 -10.33 2.57 -0.88
N VAL A 211 -10.06 3.41 -1.88
CA VAL A 211 -8.83 4.22 -2.00
C VAL A 211 -9.09 5.71 -1.87
N GLN A 212 -8.09 6.41 -1.37
CA GLN A 212 -8.05 7.87 -1.36
C GLN A 212 -6.87 8.35 -2.20
N ILE A 213 -7.15 9.17 -3.21
CA ILE A 213 -6.13 9.84 -4.01
C ILE A 213 -5.51 10.95 -3.17
N ALA A 214 -4.19 10.88 -2.99
CA ALA A 214 -3.41 11.86 -2.25
C ALA A 214 -2.96 13.01 -3.16
N ALA A 215 -2.51 12.69 -4.37
CA ALA A 215 -2.06 13.68 -5.34
C ALA A 215 -2.10 13.13 -6.77
N VAL A 216 -2.36 14.00 -7.73
CA VAL A 216 -2.10 13.77 -9.16
C VAL A 216 -0.98 14.73 -9.55
N GLN A 217 0.13 14.22 -10.05
CA GLN A 217 1.33 15.00 -10.37
C GLN A 217 1.67 14.83 -11.84
N LEU A 218 1.54 15.91 -12.60
CA LEU A 218 2.05 15.99 -13.97
C LEU A 218 3.58 16.01 -13.90
N GLN A 219 4.24 15.12 -14.63
CA GLN A 219 5.68 15.11 -14.79
C GLN A 219 6.04 15.97 -16.00
N ASP A 220 5.80 15.43 -17.18
CA ASP A 220 6.12 16.06 -18.45
C ASP A 220 4.84 16.31 -19.26
N VAL A 221 4.79 17.47 -19.90
CA VAL A 221 3.69 17.92 -20.76
C VAL A 221 4.33 18.59 -21.94
N ASP A 222 4.41 17.87 -23.06
CA ASP A 222 5.15 18.31 -24.24
C ASP A 222 4.35 18.07 -25.51
N PRO A 223 4.57 18.89 -26.57
CA PRO A 223 4.08 18.57 -27.89
C PRO A 223 4.70 17.26 -28.42
N PRO A 224 3.98 16.47 -29.24
CA PRO A 224 4.53 15.27 -29.86
C PRO A 224 5.82 15.56 -30.64
N GLU A 225 6.76 14.60 -30.62
CA GLU A 225 8.08 14.75 -31.28
C GLU A 225 7.97 15.18 -32.75
N ALA A 226 6.95 14.71 -33.47
CA ALA A 226 6.72 15.03 -34.87
C ALA A 226 6.50 16.54 -35.14
N VAL A 227 6.00 17.29 -34.17
CA VAL A 227 5.68 18.72 -34.29
C VAL A 227 6.46 19.61 -33.32
N ALA A 228 7.24 19.03 -32.42
CA ALA A 228 7.99 19.76 -31.39
C ALA A 228 8.91 20.84 -31.97
N ALA A 229 9.58 20.56 -33.11
CA ALA A 229 10.46 21.53 -33.76
C ALA A 229 9.71 22.79 -34.23
N ALA A 230 8.55 22.62 -34.86
CA ALA A 230 7.73 23.73 -35.34
C ALA A 230 7.15 24.56 -34.18
N PHE A 231 6.75 23.91 -33.09
CA PHE A 231 6.30 24.60 -31.87
C PHE A 231 7.41 25.44 -31.24
N LYS A 232 8.63 24.90 -31.20
CA LYS A 232 9.80 25.60 -30.69
C LYS A 232 10.11 26.84 -31.53
N ASP A 233 10.03 26.74 -32.87
CA ASP A 233 10.25 27.87 -33.76
C ASP A 233 9.23 29.00 -33.56
N VAL A 234 7.93 28.65 -33.40
CA VAL A 234 6.88 29.64 -33.11
C VAL A 234 7.11 30.30 -31.75
N THR A 235 7.54 29.54 -30.75
CA THR A 235 7.83 30.06 -29.40
C THR A 235 9.02 31.01 -29.44
N ASN A 236 10.12 30.60 -30.06
CA ASN A 236 11.30 31.45 -30.26
C ASN A 236 10.94 32.76 -30.98
N ALA A 237 10.11 32.69 -32.02
CA ALA A 237 9.68 33.87 -32.76
C ALA A 237 8.81 34.83 -31.91
N LYS A 238 7.95 34.28 -31.03
CA LYS A 238 7.17 35.09 -30.07
C LYS A 238 8.10 35.76 -29.03
N GLU A 239 9.06 35.02 -28.48
CA GLU A 239 10.05 35.55 -27.54
C GLU A 239 10.90 36.65 -28.17
N ASP A 240 11.38 36.44 -29.41
CA ASP A 240 12.14 37.45 -30.15
C ASP A 240 11.32 38.71 -30.41
N ARG A 241 10.03 38.56 -30.76
CA ARG A 241 9.11 39.69 -30.90
C ARG A 241 8.98 40.48 -29.60
N GLU A 242 8.73 39.82 -28.48
CA GLU A 242 8.61 40.48 -27.18
C GLU A 242 9.91 41.16 -26.76
N LYS A 243 11.05 40.50 -26.99
CA LYS A 243 12.38 41.06 -26.76
C LYS A 243 12.60 42.34 -27.55
N LEU A 244 12.26 42.35 -28.85
CA LEU A 244 12.39 43.54 -29.70
C LEU A 244 11.49 44.69 -29.23
N ILE A 245 10.25 44.39 -28.82
CA ILE A 245 9.32 45.38 -28.26
C ILE A 245 9.89 45.97 -26.97
N ASN A 246 10.38 45.12 -26.06
CA ASN A 246 10.97 45.55 -24.79
C ASN A 246 12.22 46.40 -24.99
N GLN A 247 13.08 46.05 -25.95
CA GLN A 247 14.24 46.85 -26.33
C GLN A 247 13.84 48.22 -26.89
N ALA A 248 12.84 48.26 -27.77
CA ALA A 248 12.33 49.51 -28.34
C ALA A 248 11.70 50.42 -27.26
N GLN A 249 10.94 49.84 -26.32
CA GLN A 249 10.39 50.57 -25.18
C GLN A 249 11.48 51.06 -24.24
N GLY A 250 12.49 50.25 -23.95
CA GLY A 250 13.67 50.64 -23.17
C GLY A 250 14.42 51.81 -23.81
N TYR A 251 14.69 51.74 -25.12
CA TYR A 251 15.32 52.82 -25.88
C TYR A 251 14.50 54.11 -25.84
N ARG A 252 13.18 54.01 -26.06
CA ARG A 252 12.26 55.16 -25.95
C ARG A 252 12.29 55.78 -24.54
N ASN A 253 12.28 54.94 -23.51
CA ASN A 253 12.27 55.37 -22.11
C ASN A 253 13.62 55.93 -21.66
N ASP A 254 14.75 55.58 -22.29
CA ASP A 254 16.06 56.20 -22.02
C ASP A 254 16.21 57.56 -22.72
N ILE A 255 15.66 57.73 -23.93
CA ILE A 255 15.80 58.98 -24.69
C ILE A 255 14.90 60.10 -24.16
N ILE A 256 13.63 59.80 -23.85
CA ILE A 256 12.66 60.83 -23.42
C ILE A 256 13.13 61.63 -22.18
N PRO A 257 13.71 61.02 -21.13
CA PRO A 257 14.21 61.75 -19.97
C PRO A 257 15.50 62.53 -20.24
N ARG A 258 16.39 62.03 -21.12
CA ARG A 258 17.65 62.71 -21.48
C ARG A 258 17.45 63.96 -22.33
N ALA A 259 16.31 64.06 -23.00
CA ALA A 259 15.94 65.19 -23.84
C ALA A 259 15.24 66.34 -23.07
N LYS A 260 15.02 66.20 -21.76
CA LYS A 260 14.50 67.25 -20.87
C LYS A 260 15.62 67.87 -20.06
#